data_AF-A0A016U5J8-F1
#
_entry.id   AF-A0A016U5J8-F1
#
_cell.length_a   1.000
_cell.length_b   1.000
_cell.length_c   1.000
_cell.angle_alpha   90.00
_cell.angle_beta   90.00
_cell.angle_gamma   90.00
#
_symmetry.space_group_name_H-M   'P 1'
#
loop_
_entity.id
_entity.type
_entity.pdbx_description
1 polymer ?
#
loop_
_entity_poly.entity_id
_entity_poly.type
_entity_poly.pdbx_seq_one_letter_code
_entity_poly.pdbx_strand_id
1 'polypeptide(L)'
;MSSSSPSCTTTSLTEVKDSTSSATEGASNEQRLVCGVCGSVVLLAGAGRWSDREELLPLCRQQKDVATQKETVSGFWTVRNMYDFENVGFTNSVDGMKYLTCADCEYGPIGFLDSETKIHYVSPARVSYK
;
A
#
# COMPACT_ATOMS: atom_id res chain seq x y z
N MET A 1 -40.03 53.34 0.06
CA MET A 1 -40.10 52.51 -1.16
C MET A 1 -38.78 52.63 -1.89
N SER A 2 -38.22 51.49 -2.29
CA SER A 2 -37.05 51.33 -3.19
C SER A 2 -35.70 51.78 -2.61
N SER A 3 -34.56 51.09 -2.71
CA SER A 3 -34.15 49.77 -3.23
C SER A 3 -32.68 49.56 -2.82
N SER A 4 -32.20 48.32 -2.98
CA SER A 4 -30.83 47.94 -3.41
C SER A 4 -29.87 47.33 -2.37
N SER A 5 -29.72 46.01 -2.45
CA SER A 5 -28.52 45.20 -2.10
C SER A 5 -27.36 45.50 -3.08
N PRO A 6 -26.08 45.05 -2.89
CA PRO A 6 -25.69 43.62 -2.86
C PRO A 6 -24.44 43.18 -2.03
N SER A 7 -24.46 41.88 -1.68
CA SER A 7 -23.41 40.82 -1.65
C SER A 7 -21.92 41.10 -1.34
N CYS A 8 -21.38 40.37 -0.36
CA CYS A 8 -19.97 39.95 -0.18
C CYS A 8 -19.94 39.00 1.05
N THR A 9 -19.13 37.94 1.21
CA THR A 9 -18.07 37.33 0.42
C THR A 9 -17.91 35.89 0.92
N THR A 10 -17.73 34.99 -0.05
CA THR A 10 -17.22 33.63 0.01
C THR A 10 -16.21 33.41 1.15
N THR A 11 -16.54 32.56 2.11
CA THR A 11 -15.54 31.92 2.98
C THR A 11 -15.08 30.64 2.29
N SER A 12 -13.92 30.74 1.64
CA SER A 12 -13.20 29.62 1.06
C SER A 12 -12.76 28.68 2.17
N LEU A 13 -13.39 27.49 2.25
CA LEU A 13 -12.88 26.39 3.04
C LEU A 13 -11.70 25.77 2.28
N THR A 14 -10.56 25.81 2.94
CA THR A 14 -9.26 25.31 2.53
C THR A 14 -9.30 23.86 2.07
N GLU A 15 -8.69 23.64 0.93
CA GLU A 15 -8.44 22.35 0.29
C GLU A 15 -7.69 21.41 1.24
N VAL A 16 -8.29 20.26 1.51
CA VAL A 16 -7.57 19.10 2.06
C VAL A 16 -6.71 18.58 0.92
N LYS A 17 -5.40 18.86 0.99
CA LYS A 17 -4.42 18.35 0.06
C LYS A 17 -4.22 16.86 0.35
N ASP A 18 -5.05 16.04 -0.27
CA ASP A 18 -4.77 14.63 -0.47
C ASP A 18 -3.54 14.55 -1.38
N SER A 19 -2.36 14.43 -0.77
CA SER A 19 -1.11 14.21 -1.48
C SER A 19 -1.06 12.77 -1.98
N THR A 20 -2.01 12.36 -2.82
CA THR A 20 -1.86 11.19 -3.68
C THR A 20 -0.96 11.61 -4.83
N SER A 21 0.35 11.63 -4.59
CA SER A 21 1.32 11.68 -5.67
C SER A 21 1.21 10.36 -6.43
N SER A 22 0.69 10.38 -7.67
CA SER A 22 0.79 9.21 -8.53
C SER A 22 2.27 8.97 -8.83
N ALA A 23 2.87 7.96 -8.21
CA ALA A 23 4.24 7.59 -8.48
C ALA A 23 4.37 7.20 -9.96
N THR A 24 5.48 7.61 -10.58
CA THR A 24 5.76 7.27 -11.98
C THR A 24 6.28 5.85 -12.09
N GLU A 25 5.93 5.13 -13.17
CA GLU A 25 6.39 3.75 -13.39
C GLU A 25 7.91 3.65 -13.25
N GLY A 26 8.37 2.71 -12.42
CA GLY A 26 9.79 2.50 -12.15
C GLY A 26 10.45 3.51 -11.20
N ALA A 27 9.74 4.53 -10.71
CA ALA A 27 10.29 5.42 -9.66
C ALA A 27 10.59 4.64 -8.39
N SER A 28 11.57 5.09 -7.60
CA SER A 28 11.87 4.47 -6.31
C SER A 28 11.07 5.11 -5.18
N ASN A 29 10.76 4.34 -4.13
CA ASN A 29 10.13 4.89 -2.93
C ASN A 29 11.07 5.89 -2.23
N GLU A 30 10.62 7.11 -2.00
CA GLU A 30 11.45 8.17 -1.38
C GLU A 30 11.62 8.00 0.13
N GLN A 31 10.64 7.37 0.77
CA GLN A 31 10.59 7.14 2.21
C GLN A 31 10.69 5.65 2.52
N ARG A 32 11.10 5.33 3.76
CA ARG A 32 11.07 3.93 4.21
C ARG A 32 9.62 3.49 4.40
N LEU A 33 9.36 2.22 4.14
CA LEU A 33 8.07 1.57 4.36
C LEU A 33 8.14 0.75 5.63
N VAL A 34 7.15 0.94 6.50
CA VAL A 34 7.05 0.23 7.78
C VAL A 34 5.69 -0.45 7.92
N CYS A 35 5.61 -1.49 8.73
CA CYS A 35 4.35 -2.08 9.14
C CYS A 35 3.48 -1.02 9.84
N GLY A 36 2.24 -0.84 9.38
CA GLY A 36 1.29 0.10 9.99
C GLY A 36 0.80 -0.32 11.39
N VAL A 37 1.07 -1.55 11.81
CA VAL A 37 0.65 -2.09 13.12
C VAL A 37 1.74 -1.98 14.17
N CYS A 38 2.95 -2.51 13.91
CA CYS A 38 4.04 -2.53 14.90
C CYS A 38 5.22 -1.61 14.58
N GLY A 39 5.27 -0.99 13.39
CA GLY A 39 6.36 -0.11 12.98
C GLY A 39 7.64 -0.82 12.49
N SER A 40 7.63 -2.14 12.38
CA SER A 40 8.74 -2.92 11.79
C SER A 40 9.10 -2.42 10.39
N VAL A 41 10.39 -2.27 10.08
CA VAL A 41 10.83 -1.76 8.78
C VAL A 41 10.72 -2.87 7.73
N VAL A 42 9.99 -2.59 6.65
CA VAL A 42 9.78 -3.52 5.53
C VAL A 42 10.77 -3.23 4.41
N LEU A 43 10.88 -1.95 4.01
CA LEU A 43 11.78 -1.50 2.94
C LEU A 43 12.43 -0.17 3.32
N LEU A 44 13.72 -0.03 3.02
CA LEU A 44 14.41 1.25 3.09
C LEU A 44 14.01 2.16 1.92
N ALA A 45 14.27 3.46 2.06
CA ALA A 45 14.15 4.40 0.95
C ALA A 45 15.02 3.94 -0.23
N GLY A 46 14.47 3.99 -1.45
CA GLY A 46 15.17 3.61 -2.67
C GLY A 46 15.13 2.12 -3.03
N ALA A 47 14.65 1.25 -2.14
CA ALA A 47 14.68 -0.21 -2.33
C ALA A 47 13.61 -0.73 -3.31
N GLY A 48 12.41 -0.14 -3.27
CA GLY A 48 11.30 -0.49 -4.16
C GLY A 48 11.34 0.23 -5.51
N ARG A 49 10.62 -0.30 -6.50
CA ARG A 49 10.33 0.36 -7.78
C ARG A 49 8.83 0.35 -8.03
N TRP A 50 8.22 1.51 -8.29
CA TRP A 50 6.79 1.63 -8.51
C TRP A 50 6.35 0.82 -9.73
N SER A 51 5.20 0.16 -9.61
CA SER A 51 4.49 -0.45 -10.71
C SER A 51 2.99 -0.19 -10.60
N ASP A 52 2.42 0.34 -11.67
CA ASP A 52 0.98 0.51 -11.82
C ASP A 52 0.33 -0.83 -12.23
N ARG A 53 0.12 -1.68 -11.23
CA ARG A 53 -0.52 -3.00 -11.34
C ARG A 53 -1.73 -3.05 -10.42
N GLU A 54 -2.75 -3.78 -10.84
CA GLU A 54 -3.90 -4.13 -10.02
C GLU A 54 -3.86 -5.63 -9.67
N GLU A 55 -4.16 -5.98 -8.41
CA GLU A 55 -4.19 -7.37 -7.96
C GLU A 55 -5.29 -7.60 -6.92
N LEU A 56 -5.93 -8.77 -6.96
CA LEU A 56 -6.97 -9.15 -6.01
C LEU A 56 -6.34 -9.87 -4.81
N LEU A 57 -6.26 -9.19 -3.67
CA LEU A 57 -5.61 -9.70 -2.47
C LEU A 57 -6.61 -10.01 -1.35
N PRO A 58 -6.37 -11.05 -0.53
CA PRO A 58 -7.13 -11.23 0.71
C PRO A 58 -7.08 -9.97 1.57
N LEU A 59 -8.17 -9.67 2.27
CA LEU A 59 -8.18 -8.64 3.31
C LEU A 59 -7.14 -8.97 4.38
N CYS A 60 -6.46 -7.95 4.90
CA CYS A 60 -5.49 -8.11 5.99
C CYS A 60 -6.10 -8.69 7.28
N ARG A 61 -7.42 -8.58 7.43
CA ARG A 61 -8.17 -9.20 8.53
C ARG A 61 -9.36 -9.95 7.96
N GLN A 62 -9.36 -11.26 8.17
CA GLN A 62 -10.46 -12.13 7.79
C GLN A 62 -11.48 -12.23 8.93
N GLN A 63 -12.76 -12.32 8.59
CA GLN A 63 -13.79 -12.73 9.54
C GLN A 63 -13.74 -14.25 9.73
N LYS A 64 -14.10 -14.73 10.91
CA LYS A 64 -14.17 -16.17 11.18
C LYS A 64 -15.40 -16.77 10.50
N ASP A 65 -15.27 -18.03 10.09
CA ASP A 65 -16.37 -18.87 9.57
C ASP A 65 -17.05 -18.34 8.29
N VAL A 66 -16.39 -17.47 7.53
CA VAL A 66 -16.83 -17.03 6.21
C VAL A 66 -15.77 -17.35 5.14
N ALA A 67 -16.18 -17.36 3.88
CA ALA A 67 -15.25 -17.48 2.76
C ALA A 67 -14.24 -16.32 2.77
N THR A 68 -13.00 -16.60 2.32
CA THR A 68 -11.92 -15.61 2.27
C THR A 68 -12.35 -14.37 1.51
N GLN A 69 -12.42 -13.25 2.21
CA GLN A 69 -12.75 -11.96 1.64
C GLN A 69 -11.51 -11.37 0.98
N LYS A 70 -11.70 -10.81 -0.22
CA LYS A 70 -10.64 -10.20 -1.02
C LYS A 70 -11.05 -8.78 -1.42
N GLU A 71 -10.05 -7.95 -1.69
CA GLU A 71 -10.21 -6.61 -2.24
C GLU A 71 -9.23 -6.39 -3.40
N THR A 72 -9.63 -5.53 -4.32
CA THR A 72 -8.75 -5.07 -5.39
C THR A 72 -7.79 -4.03 -4.82
N VAL A 73 -6.49 -4.24 -5.04
CA VAL A 73 -5.42 -3.34 -4.61
C VAL A 73 -4.65 -2.88 -5.84
N SER A 74 -4.51 -1.56 -5.98
CA SER A 74 -3.84 -0.93 -7.12
C SER A 74 -2.54 -0.25 -6.68
N GLY A 75 -1.53 -0.35 -7.53
CA GLY A 75 -0.21 0.24 -7.31
C GLY A 75 0.65 -0.55 -6.31
N PHE A 76 1.90 -0.80 -6.67
CA PHE A 76 2.81 -1.61 -5.86
C PHE A 76 4.26 -1.13 -5.92
N TRP A 77 4.97 -1.31 -4.81
CA TRP A 77 6.43 -1.27 -4.79
C TRP A 77 6.98 -2.65 -5.12
N THR A 78 7.63 -2.77 -6.26
CA THR A 78 8.27 -4.01 -6.69
C THR A 78 9.65 -4.15 -6.09
N VAL A 79 9.99 -5.36 -5.69
CA VAL A 79 11.30 -5.75 -5.14
C VAL A 79 11.75 -7.03 -5.81
N ARG A 80 12.92 -7.00 -6.45
CA ARG A 80 13.43 -8.15 -7.20
C ARG A 80 14.20 -9.12 -6.32
N ASN A 81 14.96 -8.60 -5.37
CA ASN A 81 15.81 -9.41 -4.52
C ASN A 81 15.24 -9.47 -3.09
N MET A 82 15.13 -10.67 -2.52
CA MET A 82 14.62 -10.83 -1.16
C MET A 82 15.52 -10.15 -0.10
N TYR A 83 16.80 -9.92 -0.41
CA TYR A 83 17.75 -9.23 0.47
C TYR A 83 17.56 -7.71 0.51
N ASP A 84 16.72 -7.15 -0.36
CA ASP A 84 16.39 -5.72 -0.32
C ASP A 84 15.32 -5.41 0.74
N PHE A 85 14.70 -6.44 1.33
CA PHE A 85 13.80 -6.31 2.48
C PHE A 85 14.56 -6.27 3.80
N GLU A 86 14.06 -5.47 4.73
CA GLU A 86 14.58 -5.44 6.11
C GLU A 86 13.90 -6.52 6.96
N ASN A 87 12.58 -6.45 7.16
CA ASN A 87 11.82 -7.41 7.96
C ASN A 87 10.51 -7.80 7.25
N VAL A 88 10.54 -8.90 6.49
CA VAL A 88 9.36 -9.43 5.78
C VAL A 88 9.19 -10.93 6.04
N GLY A 89 7.95 -11.34 6.25
CA GLY A 89 7.54 -12.74 6.34
C GLY A 89 6.89 -13.20 5.04
N PHE A 90 6.87 -14.51 4.81
CA PHE A 90 6.20 -15.14 3.68
C PHE A 90 5.22 -16.18 4.19
N THR A 91 3.99 -16.18 3.66
CA THR A 91 3.03 -17.24 3.95
C THR A 91 3.40 -18.53 3.22
N ASN A 92 2.81 -19.64 3.66
CA ASN A 92 2.68 -20.81 2.81
C ASN A 92 1.90 -20.45 1.52
N SER A 93 2.16 -21.20 0.46
CA SER A 93 1.44 -21.02 -0.80
C SER A 93 -0.02 -21.45 -0.63
N VAL A 94 -0.93 -20.55 -0.99
CA VAL A 94 -2.39 -20.81 -1.07
C VAL A 94 -2.80 -20.48 -2.50
N ASP A 95 -3.41 -21.45 -3.19
CA ASP A 95 -3.81 -21.32 -4.60
C ASP A 95 -2.68 -20.84 -5.53
N GLY A 96 -1.45 -21.30 -5.27
CA GLY A 96 -0.27 -20.93 -6.07
C GLY A 96 0.30 -19.53 -5.78
N MET A 97 -0.26 -18.80 -4.80
CA MET A 97 0.20 -17.47 -4.40
C MET A 97 0.88 -17.52 -3.03
N LYS A 98 2.01 -16.82 -2.89
CA LYS A 98 2.62 -16.54 -1.58
C LYS A 98 2.39 -15.08 -1.24
N TYR A 99 2.00 -14.82 -0.01
CA TYR A 99 1.78 -13.47 0.46
C TYR A 99 2.92 -12.99 1.36
N LEU A 100 3.14 -11.68 1.35
CA LEU A 100 4.09 -11.00 2.23
C LEU A 100 3.37 -10.58 3.51
N THR A 101 3.99 -10.80 4.66
CA THR A 101 3.50 -10.36 5.97
C THR A 101 4.58 -9.55 6.69
N CYS A 102 4.20 -8.82 7.73
CA CYS A 102 5.17 -8.29 8.67
C CYS A 102 5.88 -9.46 9.38
N ALA A 103 7.21 -9.46 9.44
CA ALA A 103 7.95 -10.52 10.14
C ALA A 103 7.72 -10.50 11.66
N ASP A 104 7.56 -9.31 12.26
CA ASP A 104 7.51 -9.19 13.73
C ASP A 104 6.11 -9.44 14.34
N CYS A 105 5.04 -9.01 13.68
CA CYS A 105 3.68 -9.11 14.22
C CYS A 105 2.73 -9.94 13.35
N GLU A 106 3.25 -10.56 12.29
CA GLU A 106 2.51 -11.41 11.34
C GLU A 106 1.32 -10.73 10.63
N TYR A 107 1.13 -9.42 10.81
CA TYR A 107 0.12 -8.66 10.11
C TYR A 107 0.30 -8.75 8.60
N GLY A 108 -0.77 -9.06 7.88
CA GLY A 108 -0.76 -9.10 6.43
C GLY A 108 -2.05 -9.71 5.85
N PRO A 109 -2.12 -9.85 4.52
CA PRO A 109 -0.98 -9.71 3.62
C PRO A 109 -0.67 -8.25 3.25
N ILE A 110 0.57 -7.81 3.43
CA ILE A 110 1.04 -6.47 3.02
C ILE A 110 1.47 -6.41 1.54
N GLY A 111 1.46 -7.56 0.87
CA GLY A 111 1.90 -7.72 -0.51
C GLY A 111 1.86 -9.19 -0.95
N PHE A 112 2.44 -9.49 -2.11
CA PHE A 112 2.51 -10.85 -2.65
C PHE A 112 3.81 -11.09 -3.44
N LEU A 113 4.13 -12.36 -3.65
CA LEU A 113 5.15 -12.82 -4.57
C LEU A 113 4.47 -13.39 -5.81
N ASP A 114 4.79 -12.81 -6.96
CA ASP A 114 4.34 -13.32 -8.25
C ASP A 114 5.07 -14.63 -8.57
N SER A 115 4.31 -15.69 -8.76
CA SER A 115 4.86 -17.04 -8.92
C SER A 115 5.55 -17.25 -10.27
N GLU A 116 5.24 -16.46 -11.29
CA GLU A 116 5.85 -16.57 -12.62
C GLU A 116 7.12 -15.74 -12.71
N THR A 117 7.02 -14.45 -12.41
CA THR A 117 8.13 -13.49 -12.53
C THR A 117 9.11 -13.54 -11.36
N LYS A 118 8.70 -14.14 -10.23
CA LYS A 118 9.43 -14.13 -8.94
C LYS A 118 9.67 -12.72 -8.39
N ILE A 119 8.90 -11.73 -8.83
CA ILE A 119 8.94 -10.36 -8.32
C ILE A 119 8.02 -10.26 -7.10
N HIS A 120 8.50 -9.56 -6.07
CA HIS A 120 7.75 -9.27 -4.87
C HIS A 120 7.05 -7.91 -5.04
N TYR A 121 5.80 -7.81 -4.60
CA TYR A 121 4.97 -6.62 -4.73
C TYR A 121 4.47 -6.21 -3.34
N VAL A 122 4.85 -5.03 -2.86
CA VAL A 122 4.40 -4.47 -1.58
C VAL A 122 3.34 -3.41 -1.84
N SER A 123 2.18 -3.54 -1.20
CA SER A 123 1.09 -2.58 -1.36
C SER A 123 1.34 -1.34 -0.50
N PRO A 124 1.40 -0.13 -1.09
CA PRO A 124 1.52 1.11 -0.34
C PRO A 124 0.33 1.38 0.59
N ALA A 125 -0.86 0.86 0.25
CA ALA A 125 -2.08 1.00 1.04
C ALA A 125 -2.08 0.14 2.31
N ARG A 126 -1.16 -0.83 2.43
CA ARG A 126 -1.11 -1.80 3.54
C ARG A 126 0.14 -1.65 4.41
N VAL A 127 0.95 -0.63 4.16
CA VAL A 127 2.12 -0.22 4.93
C VAL A 127 2.02 1.27 5.27
N SER A 128 2.99 1.82 5.99
CA SER A 128 3.07 3.25 6.29
C SER A 128 4.42 3.82 5.87
N TYR A 129 4.42 5.08 5.47
CA TYR A 129 5.62 5.83 5.12
C TYR A 129 6.20 6.52 6.36
N LYS A 130 7.53 6.51 6.52
CA LYS A 130 8.23 7.16 7.62
C LYS A 130 9.53 7.83 7.16
#